data_AF-A0A2T4T2V5-F1
#
_entry.id   AF-A0A2T4T2V5-F1
#
_cell.length_a   1.000
_cell.length_b   1.000
_cell.length_c   1.000
_cell.angle_alpha   90.00
_cell.angle_beta   90.00
_cell.angle_gamma   90.00
#
_symmetry.space_group_name_H-M   'P 1'
#
loop_
_entity.id
_entity.type
_entity.pdbx_description
1 polymer ?
#
loop_
_entity_poly.entity_id
_entity_poly.type
_entity_poly.pdbx_seq_one_letter_code
_entity_poly.pdbx_strand_id
1 'polypeptide(L)'
;MKKLFLFVFAIIISSMGTMSCRFAKEDNPGDTVAASVFEPVEPKVRIQQDSTHTTLTEGRDSIGIYYIGEASNKSQLQLLSYPSRRDTTSYFKAHHVKVKGSAQIGNVVRIGFFLLPSGDSIVNRVEQIKPSATTSKSYKLHQAPDRTEE
;
A
#
# COMPACT_ATOMS: atom_id res chain seq x y z
N MET A 1 57.11 -17.55 -8.31
CA MET A 1 56.04 -18.50 -7.95
C MET A 1 55.91 -18.76 -6.44
N LYS A 2 56.99 -18.79 -5.63
CA LYS A 2 56.95 -19.18 -4.20
C LYS A 2 56.19 -18.20 -3.28
N LYS A 3 56.29 -16.89 -3.56
CA LYS A 3 55.61 -15.83 -2.77
C LYS A 3 54.08 -15.82 -2.99
N LEU A 4 53.63 -16.20 -4.19
CA LEU A 4 52.21 -16.33 -4.51
C LEU A 4 51.59 -17.56 -3.81
N PHE A 5 52.36 -18.65 -3.71
CA PHE A 5 51.90 -19.87 -3.06
C PHE A 5 51.67 -19.68 -1.56
N LEU A 6 52.56 -18.94 -0.89
CA LEU A 6 52.40 -18.58 0.53
C LEU A 6 51.20 -17.66 0.78
N PHE A 7 50.92 -16.73 -0.15
CA PHE A 7 49.78 -15.82 -0.04
C PHE A 7 48.45 -16.57 -0.16
N VAL A 8 48.35 -17.52 -1.09
CA VAL A 8 47.16 -18.37 -1.24
C VAL A 8 46.95 -19.27 -0.02
N PHE A 9 48.03 -19.85 0.53
CA PHE A 9 47.93 -20.68 1.74
C PHE A 9 47.46 -19.89 2.96
N ALA A 10 47.87 -18.63 3.09
CA ALA A 10 47.44 -17.75 4.19
C ALA A 10 45.93 -17.43 4.13
N ILE A 11 45.35 -17.30 2.93
CA ILE A 11 43.92 -17.03 2.74
C ILE A 11 43.06 -18.25 3.11
N ILE A 12 43.55 -19.46 2.84
CA ILE A 12 42.82 -20.70 3.18
C ILE A 12 42.80 -20.93 4.69
N ILE A 13 43.88 -20.61 5.40
CA ILE A 13 43.94 -20.79 6.87
C ILE A 13 43.03 -19.78 7.59
N SER A 14 42.88 -18.56 7.08
CA SER A 14 42.06 -17.53 7.73
C SER A 14 40.55 -17.79 7.63
N SER A 15 40.09 -18.53 6.61
CA SER A 15 38.65 -18.82 6.41
C SER A 15 38.10 -19.92 7.32
N MET A 16 38.96 -20.70 7.98
CA MET A 16 38.54 -21.76 8.92
C MET A 16 38.11 -21.22 10.30
N GLY A 17 38.38 -19.94 10.62
CA GLY A 17 38.13 -19.36 11.94
C GLY A 17 36.77 -18.67 12.14
N THR A 18 35.98 -18.44 11.09
CA THR A 18 34.78 -17.57 11.17
C THR A 18 33.44 -18.32 11.25
N MET A 19 33.46 -19.66 11.24
CA MET A 19 32.26 -20.49 11.36
C MET A 19 32.01 -20.88 12.83
N SER A 20 31.83 -19.89 13.72
CA SER A 20 31.27 -20.13 15.06
C SER A 20 30.01 -19.32 15.27
N CYS A 21 28.98 -19.63 14.48
CA CYS A 21 27.63 -19.25 14.83
C CYS A 21 27.30 -19.97 16.16
N ARG A 22 27.33 -19.24 17.28
CA ARG A 22 26.66 -19.68 18.51
C ARG A 22 25.20 -19.86 18.14
N PHE A 23 24.78 -21.10 17.93
CA PHE A 23 23.38 -21.41 17.72
C PHE A 23 22.60 -20.88 18.93
N ALA A 24 21.61 -20.03 18.69
CA ALA A 24 20.74 -19.55 19.75
C ALA A 24 20.13 -20.77 20.45
N LYS A 25 20.06 -20.72 21.78
CA LYS A 25 19.51 -21.83 22.56
C LYS A 25 18.05 -22.01 22.12
N GLU A 26 17.63 -23.26 21.92
CA GLU A 26 16.25 -23.58 21.58
C GLU A 26 15.31 -22.98 22.66
N ASP A 27 14.38 -22.12 22.23
CA ASP A 27 13.39 -21.52 23.12
C ASP A 27 12.33 -22.57 23.45
N ASN A 28 12.38 -23.11 24.68
CA ASN A 28 11.36 -23.99 25.23
C ASN A 28 10.48 -23.17 26.20
N PRO A 29 9.28 -22.73 25.78
CA PRO A 29 8.43 -21.86 26.59
C PRO A 29 7.74 -22.59 27.76
N GLY A 30 7.98 -23.90 27.97
CA GLY A 30 7.39 -24.67 29.05
C GLY A 30 5.85 -24.66 28.96
N ASP A 31 5.20 -24.15 30.01
CA ASP A 31 3.73 -24.00 30.08
C ASP A 31 3.21 -22.69 29.44
N THR A 32 4.09 -21.91 28.83
CA THR A 32 3.68 -20.72 28.08
C THR A 32 3.49 -21.06 26.60
N VAL A 33 2.46 -20.48 26.01
CA VAL A 33 2.14 -20.70 24.60
C VAL A 33 3.22 -20.02 23.74
N ALA A 34 3.71 -20.70 22.71
CA ALA A 34 4.74 -20.15 21.83
C ALA A 34 4.30 -18.79 21.25
N ALA A 35 5.25 -17.84 21.18
CA ALA A 35 4.98 -16.49 20.67
C ALA A 35 4.40 -16.49 19.24
N SER A 36 4.76 -17.48 18.43
CA SER A 36 4.25 -17.70 17.08
C SER A 36 2.74 -17.97 17.00
N VAL A 37 2.10 -18.40 18.10
CA VAL A 37 0.64 -18.56 18.16
C VAL A 37 -0.09 -17.22 18.18
N PHE A 38 0.57 -16.18 18.69
CA PHE A 38 0.03 -14.83 18.78
C PHE A 38 0.51 -13.89 17.67
N GLU A 39 1.43 -14.34 16.83
CA GLU A 39 1.86 -13.56 15.67
C GLU A 39 0.64 -13.32 14.77
N PRO A 40 0.23 -12.05 14.57
CA PRO A 40 -0.78 -11.73 13.59
C PRO A 40 -0.32 -12.27 12.24
N VAL A 41 -1.22 -12.86 11.46
CA VAL A 41 -0.88 -13.33 10.10
C VAL A 41 -0.31 -12.15 9.34
N GLU A 42 1.01 -12.11 9.18
CA GLU A 42 1.64 -11.06 8.42
C GLU A 42 1.11 -11.18 6.99
N PRO A 43 0.50 -10.12 6.43
CA PRO A 43 0.14 -10.14 5.04
C PRO A 43 1.45 -10.32 4.28
N LYS A 44 1.63 -11.48 3.63
CA LYS A 44 2.78 -11.72 2.76
C LYS A 44 2.84 -10.55 1.79
N VAL A 45 3.78 -9.63 2.02
CA VAL A 45 4.08 -8.53 1.11
C VAL A 45 4.62 -9.19 -0.14
N ARG A 46 3.73 -9.56 -1.05
CA ARG A 46 4.10 -9.79 -2.44
C ARG A 46 4.63 -8.44 -2.89
N ILE A 47 5.96 -8.32 -2.93
CA ILE A 47 6.63 -7.30 -3.72
C ILE A 47 6.29 -7.64 -5.18
N GLN A 48 5.09 -7.26 -5.62
CA GLN A 48 4.75 -7.22 -7.02
C GLN A 48 5.52 -6.06 -7.60
N GLN A 49 6.67 -6.36 -8.19
CA GLN A 49 7.25 -5.53 -9.24
C GLN A 49 6.35 -5.65 -10.48
N ASP A 50 5.12 -5.15 -10.40
CA ASP A 50 4.23 -5.07 -11.55
C ASP A 50 3.88 -3.60 -11.80
N SER A 51 4.71 -3.01 -12.65
CA SER A 51 4.41 -1.80 -13.39
C SER A 51 3.34 -2.08 -14.45
N THR A 52 2.15 -2.55 -14.06
CA THR A 52 1.13 -2.96 -15.02
C THR A 52 -0.26 -2.90 -14.40
N HIS A 53 -0.93 -1.77 -14.66
CA HIS A 53 -2.37 -1.66 -14.85
C HIS A 53 -3.25 -2.40 -13.81
N THR A 54 -3.58 -1.72 -12.70
CA THR A 54 -4.66 -2.13 -11.79
C THR A 54 -5.95 -2.33 -12.58
N THR A 55 -6.25 -3.58 -12.90
CA THR A 55 -7.54 -4.02 -13.42
C THR A 55 -8.55 -4.02 -12.29
N LEU A 56 -9.73 -3.51 -12.62
CA LEU A 56 -10.80 -3.15 -11.71
C LEU A 56 -11.38 -4.41 -11.05
N THR A 57 -11.08 -4.60 -9.77
CA THR A 57 -11.88 -5.45 -8.88
C THR A 57 -12.65 -4.52 -7.95
N GLU A 58 -13.98 -4.50 -8.10
CA GLU A 58 -14.90 -3.86 -7.19
C GLU A 58 -14.82 -4.59 -5.84
N GLY A 59 -13.88 -4.18 -4.99
CA GLY A 59 -13.62 -4.92 -3.77
C GLY A 59 -12.63 -4.22 -2.84
N ARG A 60 -13.14 -3.23 -2.10
CA ARG A 60 -12.79 -2.94 -0.70
C ARG A 60 -11.57 -2.10 -0.29
N ASP A 61 -10.70 -1.65 -1.20
CA ASP A 61 -9.63 -0.74 -0.76
C ASP A 61 -9.89 0.69 -1.23
N SER A 62 -10.06 1.62 -0.28
CA SER A 62 -10.11 3.08 -0.50
C SER A 62 -8.79 3.63 -1.05
N ILE A 63 -7.75 2.80 -1.09
CA ILE A 63 -6.43 3.12 -1.60
C ILE A 63 -6.52 3.53 -3.07
N GLY A 64 -5.95 4.69 -3.38
CA GLY A 64 -5.94 5.24 -4.72
C GLY A 64 -7.26 5.92 -5.12
N ILE A 65 -8.24 6.01 -4.21
CA ILE A 65 -9.51 6.70 -4.43
C ILE A 65 -9.49 8.06 -3.74
N TYR A 66 -9.87 9.10 -4.47
CA TYR A 66 -9.82 10.47 -3.99
C TYR A 66 -11.00 11.27 -4.53
N TYR A 67 -11.31 12.38 -3.86
CA TYR A 67 -12.13 13.44 -4.46
C TYR A 67 -11.22 14.47 -5.13
N ILE A 68 -11.65 15.01 -6.28
CA ILE A 68 -10.94 16.13 -6.91
C ILE A 68 -11.25 17.42 -6.16
N GLY A 69 -10.20 18.10 -5.70
CA GLY A 69 -10.29 19.35 -4.96
C GLY A 69 -10.43 20.59 -5.82
N GLU A 70 -10.93 21.67 -5.22
CA GLU A 70 -11.17 22.96 -5.87
C GLU A 70 -9.88 23.67 -6.30
N ALA A 71 -8.77 23.47 -5.58
CA ALA A 71 -7.47 24.04 -5.94
C ALA A 71 -6.75 23.24 -7.05
N SER A 72 -7.48 22.40 -7.79
CA SER A 72 -6.95 21.69 -8.96
C SER A 72 -6.77 22.64 -10.14
N ASN A 73 -5.57 22.63 -10.73
CA ASN A 73 -5.17 23.53 -11.81
C ASN A 73 -4.86 22.76 -13.10
N LYS A 74 -4.43 23.45 -14.17
CA LYS A 74 -4.01 22.79 -15.42
C LYS A 74 -2.79 21.88 -15.24
N SER A 75 -1.86 22.22 -14.35
CA SER A 75 -0.61 21.48 -14.10
C SER A 75 -0.66 20.55 -12.88
N GLN A 76 -1.42 20.92 -11.86
CA GLN A 76 -1.50 20.20 -10.59
C GLN A 76 -2.93 19.70 -10.34
N LEU A 77 -3.05 18.54 -9.68
CA LEU A 77 -4.31 17.96 -9.27
C LEU A 77 -4.33 17.90 -7.74
N GLN A 78 -5.35 18.52 -7.14
CA GLN A 78 -5.58 18.43 -5.70
C GLN A 78 -6.48 17.21 -5.43
N LEU A 79 -6.02 16.32 -4.58
CA LEU A 79 -6.70 15.10 -4.19
C LEU A 79 -7.06 15.17 -2.71
N LEU A 80 -8.33 14.94 -2.41
CA LEU A 80 -8.82 14.81 -1.04
C LEU A 80 -9.05 13.34 -0.71
N SER A 81 -8.73 12.95 0.52
CA SER A 81 -8.89 11.59 1.01
C SER A 81 -10.32 11.07 0.82
N TYR A 82 -10.46 9.84 0.33
CA TYR A 82 -11.73 9.12 0.34
C TYR A 82 -11.78 8.16 1.54
N PRO A 83 -12.90 8.08 2.29
CA PRO A 83 -14.14 8.85 2.13
C PRO A 83 -14.16 10.18 2.91
N SER A 84 -13.19 10.41 3.80
CA SER A 84 -13.24 11.44 4.84
C SER A 84 -13.14 12.90 4.37
N ARG A 85 -12.52 13.14 3.21
CA ARG A 85 -12.21 14.47 2.65
C ARG A 85 -11.38 15.38 3.57
N ARG A 86 -10.71 14.83 4.58
CA ARG A 86 -9.94 15.60 5.57
C ARG A 86 -8.53 15.87 5.08
N ASP A 87 -7.87 14.85 4.55
CA ASP A 87 -6.48 14.96 4.12
C ASP A 87 -6.45 15.42 2.68
N THR A 88 -5.59 16.40 2.40
CA THR A 88 -5.44 17.00 1.08
C THR A 88 -4.00 16.85 0.63
N THR A 89 -3.82 16.42 -0.61
CA THR A 89 -2.50 16.29 -1.22
C THR A 89 -2.54 16.83 -2.64
N SER A 90 -1.44 17.42 -3.09
CA SER A 90 -1.33 18.04 -4.41
C SER A 90 -0.24 17.34 -5.19
N TYR A 91 -0.60 16.84 -6.38
CA TYR A 91 0.35 16.17 -7.26
C TYR A 91 0.44 16.87 -8.62
N PHE A 92 1.62 16.82 -9.23
CA PHE A 92 1.77 17.24 -10.62
C PHE A 92 1.13 16.22 -11.56
N LYS A 93 0.58 16.71 -12.67
CA LYS A 93 0.04 15.89 -13.75
C LYS A 93 1.11 15.62 -14.78
N ALA A 94 1.13 14.40 -15.30
CA ALA A 94 1.90 14.07 -16.48
C ALA A 94 1.46 14.96 -17.66
N HIS A 95 2.35 15.15 -18.64
CA HIS A 95 2.01 15.88 -19.86
C HIS A 95 0.79 15.25 -20.59
N HIS A 96 0.71 13.92 -20.58
CA HIS A 96 -0.40 13.15 -21.15
C HIS A 96 -1.11 12.34 -20.07
N VAL A 97 -2.11 12.94 -19.43
CA VAL A 97 -2.96 12.22 -18.48
C VAL A 97 -4.07 11.47 -19.20
N LYS A 98 -4.20 10.17 -18.94
CA LYS A 98 -5.33 9.36 -19.42
C LYS A 98 -6.53 9.57 -18.50
N VAL A 99 -7.57 10.24 -19.00
CA VAL A 99 -8.82 10.47 -18.26
C VAL A 99 -9.90 9.52 -18.78
N LYS A 100 -10.56 8.78 -17.88
CA LYS A 100 -11.77 8.00 -18.17
C LYS A 100 -12.94 8.54 -17.37
N GLY A 101 -14.02 8.93 -18.05
CA GLY A 101 -15.16 9.58 -17.41
C GLY A 101 -14.91 11.07 -17.16
N SER A 102 -15.45 11.60 -16.07
CA SER A 102 -15.36 13.01 -15.70
C SER A 102 -14.40 13.25 -14.53
N ALA A 103 -13.39 14.09 -14.78
CA ALA A 103 -12.44 14.59 -13.79
C ALA A 103 -12.83 15.99 -13.26
N GLN A 104 -14.13 16.28 -13.16
CA GLN A 104 -14.61 17.53 -12.57
C GLN A 104 -14.31 17.57 -11.06
N ILE A 105 -14.16 18.79 -10.52
CA ILE A 105 -14.08 19.06 -9.09
C ILE A 105 -15.25 18.38 -8.36
N GLY A 106 -14.96 17.75 -7.22
CA GLY A 106 -15.92 17.06 -6.37
C GLY A 106 -16.22 15.61 -6.77
N ASN A 107 -15.80 15.16 -7.96
CA ASN A 107 -16.00 13.77 -8.38
C ASN A 107 -15.05 12.81 -7.63
N VAL A 108 -15.55 11.60 -7.38
CA VAL A 108 -14.75 10.48 -6.89
C VAL A 108 -13.98 9.87 -8.05
N VAL A 109 -12.67 9.81 -7.93
CA VAL A 109 -11.78 9.29 -8.95
C VAL A 109 -10.77 8.31 -8.37
N ARG A 110 -10.41 7.29 -9.15
CA ARG A 110 -9.25 6.46 -8.92
C ARG A 110 -8.06 7.04 -9.67
N ILE A 111 -6.96 7.24 -8.95
CA ILE A 111 -5.74 7.86 -9.46
C ILE A 111 -4.68 6.79 -9.72
N GLY A 112 -4.09 6.83 -10.91
CA GLY A 112 -2.88 6.09 -11.24
C GLY A 112 -1.67 7.00 -11.15
N PHE A 113 -0.77 6.67 -10.23
CA PHE A 113 0.51 7.35 -10.06
C PHE A 113 1.60 6.72 -10.92
N PHE A 114 2.53 7.54 -11.38
CA PHE A 114 3.78 7.12 -12.01
C PHE A 114 4.94 7.68 -11.20
N LEU A 115 5.88 6.80 -10.80
CA LEU A 115 7.07 7.21 -10.08
C LEU A 115 8.13 7.71 -11.07
N LEU A 116 8.65 8.90 -10.83
CA LEU A 116 9.78 9.43 -11.56
C LEU A 116 11.08 8.82 -11.03
N PRO A 117 12.15 8.83 -11.84
CA PRO A 117 13.49 8.48 -11.37
C PRO A 117 13.98 9.34 -10.20
N SER A 118 13.41 10.53 -9.98
CA SER A 118 13.69 11.39 -8.81
C SER A 118 13.10 10.86 -7.49
N GLY A 119 12.17 9.90 -7.55
CA GLY A 119 11.39 9.43 -6.40
C GLY A 119 10.03 10.11 -6.24
N ASP A 120 9.76 11.18 -7.00
CA ASP A 120 8.47 11.86 -6.96
C ASP A 120 7.38 11.08 -7.69
N SER A 121 6.13 11.22 -7.25
CA SER A 121 4.97 10.62 -7.92
C SER A 121 4.16 11.67 -8.69
N ILE A 122 3.82 11.38 -9.94
CA ILE A 122 2.94 12.22 -10.77
C ILE A 122 1.68 11.46 -11.18
N VAL A 123 0.61 12.20 -11.44
CA VAL A 123 -0.66 11.64 -11.90
C VAL A 123 -0.59 11.35 -13.40
N ASN A 124 -0.74 10.08 -13.77
CA ASN A 124 -0.77 9.63 -15.17
C ASN A 124 -2.19 9.21 -15.61
N ARG A 125 -3.02 8.74 -14.68
CA ARG A 125 -4.38 8.26 -14.99
C ARG A 125 -5.39 8.76 -13.98
N VAL A 126 -6.56 9.16 -14.48
CA VAL A 126 -7.72 9.56 -13.66
C VAL A 126 -8.94 8.80 -14.18
N GLU A 127 -9.54 7.97 -13.34
CA GLU A 127 -10.76 7.23 -13.69
C GLU A 127 -11.89 7.61 -12.75
N GLN A 128 -12.99 8.10 -13.31
CA GLN A 128 -14.17 8.37 -12.52
C GLN A 128 -14.79 7.07 -12.01
N ILE A 129 -14.98 6.99 -10.69
CA ILE A 129 -15.74 5.91 -10.07
C ILE A 129 -17.19 6.35 -10.09
N LYS A 130 -18.00 5.68 -10.91
CA LYS A 130 -19.46 5.81 -10.82
C LYS A 130 -19.91 5.00 -9.63
N PRO A 131 -20.68 5.56 -8.68
CA PRO A 131 -21.34 4.74 -7.68
C PRO A 131 -22.25 3.78 -8.43
N SER A 132 -22.00 2.47 -8.31
CA SER A 132 -22.94 1.48 -8.81
C SER A 132 -24.26 1.69 -8.07
N ALA A 133 -25.36 1.84 -8.80
CA ALA A 133 -26.69 2.13 -8.26
C ALA A 133 -27.28 1.01 -7.38
N THR A 134 -26.45 0.10 -6.86
CA THR A 134 -26.86 -1.16 -6.23
C THR A 134 -26.85 -1.12 -4.69
N THR A 135 -26.43 -0.02 -4.05
CA THR A 135 -26.50 0.11 -2.58
C THR A 135 -27.56 1.10 -2.14
N SER A 136 -28.82 0.83 -2.51
CA SER A 136 -30.01 1.37 -1.87
C SER A 136 -30.69 0.29 -1.02
N LYS A 137 -29.93 -0.45 -0.22
CA LYS A 137 -30.49 -1.28 0.87
C LYS A 137 -29.68 -1.13 2.14
N SER A 138 -30.39 -0.66 3.17
CA SER A 138 -30.11 -0.88 4.59
C SER A 138 -29.04 -0.03 5.28
N TYR A 139 -29.40 1.22 5.56
CA TYR A 139 -29.24 1.72 6.92
C TYR A 139 -30.64 1.93 7.51
N LYS A 140 -31.32 0.82 7.83
CA LYS A 140 -32.42 0.91 8.80
C LYS A 140 -31.77 1.25 10.13
N LEU A 141 -31.92 2.51 10.51
CA LEU A 141 -31.77 3.02 11.86
C LEU A 141 -32.35 1.98 12.83
N HIS A 142 -31.53 1.41 13.71
CA HIS A 142 -32.02 0.64 14.84
C HIS A 142 -32.77 1.62 15.74
N GLN A 143 -34.07 1.80 15.48
CA GLN A 143 -34.98 2.41 16.41
C GLN A 143 -35.04 1.48 17.63
N ALA A 144 -34.51 1.95 18.76
CA ALA A 144 -34.63 1.28 20.04
C ALA A 144 -36.12 1.04 20.34
N PRO A 145 -36.53 -0.13 20.85
CA PRO A 145 -37.88 -0.30 21.35
C PRO A 145 -38.03 0.53 22.62
N ASP A 146 -38.94 1.50 22.52
CA ASP A 146 -39.55 2.24 23.60
C ASP A 146 -40.09 1.26 24.65
N ARG A 147 -39.60 1.37 25.88
CA ARG A 147 -40.15 0.65 27.04
C ARG A 147 -41.45 1.36 27.40
N THR A 148 -42.57 0.82 26.96
CA THR A 148 -43.87 1.13 27.56
C THR A 148 -44.17 0.09 28.63
N GLU A 149 -44.53 0.60 29.79
CA GLU A 149 -44.91 -0.07 31.04
C GLU A 149 -46.19 -0.90 30.85
N GLU A 150 -46.25 -2.05 31.52
CA GLU A 150 -47.39 -2.53 32.33
C GLU A 150 -46.93 -3.69 33.25
#